data_AF-V2TGA8-F1
#
_entry.id   AF-V2TGA8-F1
#
_cell.length_a   1.000
_cell.length_b   1.000
_cell.length_c   1.000
_cell.angle_alpha   90.00
_cell.angle_beta   90.00
_cell.angle_gamma   90.00
#
_symmetry.space_group_name_H-M   'P 1'
#
loop_
_entity.id
_entity.type
_entity.pdbx_description
1 polymer ?
#
loop_
_entity_poly.entity_id
_entity_poly.type
_entity_poly.pdbx_seq_one_letter_code
_entity_poly.pdbx_strand_id
1 'polypeptide(L)'
;MHKNIPFDESPENANLLLQEKINFLQKALIKEISIEDKDLFLFFLDIAQKIICRDHRLLTFYRKEYRSNNFQNQLNLESSSNQARLKNDFEIEIIRLFTNSFINIMSALEYCLKDILTKKLPVIAERIDRYSTLRNIVKELEKENIISQESSNLWHGLIFFRNALVHNNTYAIRTNTYKFSEKVILKLVEDKPIKSHIKQTIFFIEWITNEYYNLVRKIFNILIA
;
A
#
# COMPACT_ATOMS: atom_id res chain seq x y z
N MET A 1 21.41 -26.08 -4.89
CA MET A 1 20.47 -26.23 -6.03
C MET A 1 19.15 -25.55 -5.67
N HIS A 2 18.98 -24.29 -6.07
CA HIS A 2 17.69 -23.60 -5.90
C HIS A 2 16.78 -24.01 -7.05
N LYS A 3 15.65 -24.66 -6.73
CA LYS A 3 14.59 -24.89 -7.70
C LYS A 3 14.03 -23.53 -8.10
N ASN A 4 14.25 -23.12 -9.35
CA ASN A 4 13.46 -22.09 -9.99
C ASN A 4 12.01 -22.59 -9.98
N ILE A 5 11.18 -22.05 -9.09
CA ILE A 5 9.73 -22.25 -9.18
C ILE A 5 9.29 -21.39 -10.37
N PRO A 6 8.78 -21.98 -11.46
CA PRO A 6 8.23 -21.19 -12.54
C PRO A 6 7.01 -20.46 -12.00
N PHE A 7 7.08 -19.12 -11.95
CA PHE A 7 5.92 -18.27 -11.69
C PHE A 7 5.05 -18.28 -12.94
N ASP A 8 4.29 -19.35 -13.14
CA ASP A 8 3.19 -19.41 -14.09
C ASP A 8 1.91 -18.98 -13.36
N GLU A 9 1.80 -17.68 -13.09
CA GLU A 9 0.60 -17.10 -12.51
C GLU A 9 -0.16 -16.35 -13.61
N SER A 10 -1.09 -17.06 -14.26
CA SER A 10 -2.14 -16.38 -15.01
C SER A 10 -2.86 -15.37 -14.09
N PRO A 11 -3.41 -14.25 -14.61
CA PRO A 11 -4.15 -13.28 -13.80
C PRO A 11 -5.30 -13.89 -13.01
N GLU A 12 -5.93 -14.95 -13.55
CA GLU A 12 -6.95 -15.70 -12.82
C GLU A 12 -6.35 -16.41 -11.61
N ASN A 13 -5.19 -17.05 -11.75
CA ASN A 13 -4.48 -17.70 -10.64
C ASN A 13 -3.99 -16.70 -9.60
N ALA A 14 -3.44 -15.55 -10.00
CA ALA A 14 -3.00 -14.51 -9.06
C ALA A 14 -4.18 -13.86 -8.31
N ASN A 15 -5.30 -13.59 -9.01
CA ASN A 15 -6.52 -13.12 -8.38
C ASN A 15 -7.12 -14.17 -7.45
N LEU A 16 -7.10 -15.44 -7.84
CA LEU A 16 -7.57 -16.55 -7.01
C LEU A 16 -6.69 -16.66 -5.76
N LEU A 17 -5.36 -16.62 -5.88
CA LEU A 17 -4.43 -16.70 -4.75
C LEU A 17 -4.57 -15.50 -3.79
N LEU A 18 -4.75 -14.30 -4.33
CA LEU A 18 -5.00 -13.11 -3.52
C LEU A 18 -6.35 -13.21 -2.81
N GLN A 19 -7.40 -13.63 -3.53
CA GLN A 19 -8.73 -13.83 -2.97
C GLN A 19 -8.73 -14.95 -1.92
N GLU A 20 -7.97 -16.02 -2.12
CA GLU A 20 -7.77 -17.11 -1.17
C GLU A 20 -7.03 -16.63 0.07
N LYS A 21 -5.95 -15.85 -0.08
CA LYS A 21 -5.26 -15.21 1.05
C LYS A 21 -6.19 -14.29 1.81
N ILE A 22 -6.97 -13.48 1.11
CA ILE A 22 -7.98 -12.59 1.70
C ILE A 22 -9.03 -13.38 2.48
N ASN A 23 -9.60 -14.41 1.85
CA ASN A 23 -10.61 -15.26 2.46
C ASN A 23 -10.05 -16.03 3.66
N PHE A 24 -8.79 -16.47 3.59
CA PHE A 24 -8.08 -17.11 4.69
C PHE A 24 -7.90 -16.15 5.85
N LEU A 25 -7.42 -14.93 5.59
CA LEU A 25 -7.25 -13.88 6.61
C LEU A 25 -8.60 -13.50 7.24
N GLN A 26 -9.65 -13.33 6.44
CA GLN A 26 -11.01 -13.07 6.93
C GLN A 26 -11.50 -14.21 7.83
N LYS A 27 -11.35 -15.48 7.42
CA LYS A 27 -11.77 -16.64 8.22
C LYS A 27 -10.99 -16.77 9.53
N ALA A 28 -9.69 -16.50 9.50
CA ALA A 28 -8.85 -16.51 10.70
C ALA A 28 -9.30 -15.43 11.69
N LEU A 29 -9.58 -14.22 11.20
CA LEU A 29 -10.06 -13.10 12.01
C LEU A 29 -11.48 -13.29 12.53
N ILE A 30 -12.40 -13.79 11.70
CA ILE A 30 -13.81 -14.00 12.07
C ILE A 30 -13.95 -15.00 13.24
N LYS A 31 -13.02 -15.95 13.38
CA LYS A 31 -12.99 -16.89 14.52
C LYS A 31 -12.61 -16.23 15.84
N GLU A 32 -11.95 -15.08 15.83
CA GLU A 32 -11.41 -14.39 17.00
C GLU A 32 -12.32 -13.24 17.50
N ILE A 33 -13.44 -12.92 16.82
CA ILE A 33 -14.22 -11.68 17.04
C ILE A 33 -15.67 -11.96 17.52
N SER A 34 -16.14 -11.20 18.54
CA SER A 34 -17.55 -11.19 19.00
C SER A 34 -18.51 -10.54 17.99
N ILE A 35 -19.80 -10.86 18.05
CA ILE A 35 -20.77 -10.54 16.97
C ILE A 35 -20.95 -9.04 16.73
N GLU A 36 -20.88 -8.18 17.75
CA GLU A 36 -21.14 -6.72 17.62
C GLU A 36 -19.95 -5.91 17.06
N ASP A 37 -18.70 -6.38 17.25
CA ASP A 37 -17.51 -5.73 16.66
C ASP A 37 -17.17 -6.28 15.26
N LYS A 38 -17.81 -7.38 14.87
CA LYS A 38 -17.57 -8.10 13.61
C LYS A 38 -17.97 -7.29 12.38
N ASP A 39 -19.12 -6.61 12.38
CA ASP A 39 -19.63 -5.92 11.19
C ASP A 39 -18.80 -4.69 10.83
N LEU A 40 -18.34 -3.93 11.83
CA LEU A 40 -17.50 -2.75 11.63
C LEU A 40 -16.08 -3.14 11.23
N PHE A 41 -15.53 -4.19 11.85
CA PHE A 41 -14.24 -4.75 11.47
C PHE A 41 -14.27 -5.24 10.02
N LEU A 42 -15.31 -6.01 9.65
CA LEU A 42 -15.50 -6.49 8.28
C LEU A 42 -15.68 -5.32 7.31
N PHE A 43 -16.36 -4.24 7.70
CA PHE A 43 -16.51 -3.05 6.86
C PHE A 43 -15.17 -2.37 6.53
N PHE A 44 -14.30 -2.15 7.53
CA PHE A 44 -12.99 -1.50 7.30
C PHE A 44 -12.01 -2.41 6.58
N LEU A 45 -12.05 -3.71 6.88
CA LEU A 45 -11.28 -4.70 6.13
C LEU A 45 -11.76 -4.77 4.68
N ASP A 46 -13.07 -4.72 4.44
CA ASP A 46 -13.70 -4.79 3.12
C ASP A 46 -13.41 -3.54 2.27
N ILE A 47 -13.41 -2.33 2.85
CA ILE A 47 -13.03 -1.11 2.10
C ILE A 47 -11.55 -1.16 1.70
N ALA A 48 -10.66 -1.46 2.66
CA ALA A 48 -9.24 -1.59 2.37
C ALA A 48 -9.01 -2.70 1.32
N GLN A 49 -9.67 -3.85 1.47
CA GLN A 49 -9.61 -4.97 0.54
C GLN A 49 -10.17 -4.63 -0.83
N LYS A 50 -11.29 -3.92 -0.95
CA LYS A 50 -11.85 -3.52 -2.24
C LYS A 50 -10.91 -2.58 -2.99
N ILE A 51 -10.27 -1.64 -2.28
CA ILE A 51 -9.27 -0.75 -2.88
C ILE A 51 -8.03 -1.53 -3.29
N ILE A 52 -7.51 -2.40 -2.40
CA ILE A 52 -6.35 -3.25 -2.68
C ILE A 52 -6.62 -4.22 -3.83
N CYS A 53 -7.77 -4.89 -3.87
CA CYS A 53 -8.16 -5.83 -4.92
C CYS A 53 -8.41 -5.13 -6.25
N ARG A 54 -9.10 -3.98 -6.24
CA ARG A 54 -9.30 -3.16 -7.44
C ARG A 54 -7.94 -2.75 -8.01
N ASP A 55 -7.09 -2.21 -7.15
CA ASP A 55 -5.79 -1.71 -7.56
C ASP A 55 -4.94 -2.88 -8.03
N HIS A 56 -4.81 -3.97 -7.27
CA HIS A 56 -4.11 -5.18 -7.71
C HIS A 56 -4.60 -5.71 -9.06
N ARG A 57 -5.93 -5.79 -9.29
CA ARG A 57 -6.50 -6.20 -10.59
C ARG A 57 -6.06 -5.29 -11.72
N LEU A 58 -6.09 -3.97 -11.49
CA LEU A 58 -5.55 -2.99 -12.43
C LEU A 58 -4.08 -3.31 -12.71
N LEU A 59 -3.26 -3.51 -11.67
CA LEU A 59 -1.83 -3.76 -11.82
C LEU A 59 -1.53 -5.07 -12.56
N THR A 60 -2.27 -6.15 -12.29
CA THR A 60 -2.14 -7.43 -13.01
C THR A 60 -2.55 -7.28 -14.48
N PHE A 61 -3.63 -6.55 -14.76
CA PHE A 61 -4.09 -6.26 -16.12
C PHE A 61 -3.02 -5.49 -16.90
N TYR A 62 -2.54 -4.36 -16.38
CA TYR A 62 -1.50 -3.56 -17.04
C TYR A 62 -0.17 -4.32 -17.20
N ARG A 63 0.19 -5.18 -16.24
CA ARG A 63 1.38 -6.04 -16.35
C ARG A 63 1.24 -7.09 -17.45
N LYS A 64 0.04 -7.65 -17.66
CA LYS A 64 -0.24 -8.59 -18.74
C LYS A 64 -0.27 -7.88 -20.09
N GLU A 65 -0.91 -6.73 -20.19
CA GLU A 65 -0.92 -5.94 -21.43
C GLU A 65 0.48 -5.47 -21.83
N TYR A 66 1.32 -5.05 -20.86
CA TYR A 66 2.72 -4.72 -21.11
C TYR A 66 3.53 -5.89 -21.68
N ARG A 67 3.19 -7.12 -21.27
CA ARG A 67 3.84 -8.36 -21.71
C ARG A 67 3.16 -9.00 -22.91
N SER A 68 2.01 -8.50 -23.35
CA SER A 68 1.22 -9.14 -24.39
C SER A 68 1.83 -8.88 -25.77
N ASN A 69 1.64 -9.83 -26.69
CA ASN A 69 2.03 -9.67 -28.08
C ASN A 69 1.29 -8.51 -28.76
N ASN A 70 0.15 -8.04 -28.23
CA ASN A 70 -0.60 -6.94 -28.86
C ASN A 70 0.12 -5.60 -28.74
N PHE A 71 0.72 -5.28 -27.59
CA PHE A 71 1.53 -4.08 -27.42
C PHE A 71 2.84 -4.17 -28.22
N GLN A 72 3.47 -5.34 -28.21
CA GLN A 72 4.65 -5.62 -29.05
C GLN A 72 4.34 -5.51 -30.54
N ASN A 73 3.19 -6.01 -30.99
CA ASN A 73 2.76 -5.93 -32.39
C ASN A 73 2.44 -4.49 -32.80
N GLN A 74 1.80 -3.70 -31.94
CA GLN A 74 1.59 -2.26 -32.20
C GLN A 74 2.93 -1.50 -32.27
N LEU A 75 3.87 -1.81 -31.38
CA LEU A 75 5.23 -1.27 -31.47
C LEU A 75 5.88 -1.67 -32.80
N ASN A 76 5.84 -2.95 -33.17
CA ASN A 76 6.50 -3.45 -34.38
C ASN A 76 5.94 -2.86 -35.70
N LEU A 77 4.74 -2.29 -35.69
CA LEU A 77 4.12 -1.62 -36.84
C LEU A 77 4.53 -0.14 -36.99
N GLU A 78 5.18 0.44 -35.97
CA GLU A 78 5.56 1.84 -35.92
C GLU A 78 7.02 2.08 -36.31
N SER A 79 7.35 3.31 -36.73
CA SER A 79 8.74 3.72 -36.95
C SER A 79 9.56 3.66 -35.65
N SER A 80 10.88 3.48 -35.73
CA SER A 80 11.73 3.31 -34.54
C SER A 80 11.65 4.48 -33.55
N SER A 81 11.42 5.71 -34.02
CA SER A 81 11.20 6.89 -33.15
C SER A 81 9.82 6.88 -32.48
N ASN A 82 8.78 6.43 -33.19
CA ASN A 82 7.42 6.30 -32.63
C ASN A 82 7.33 5.15 -31.62
N GLN A 83 8.04 4.05 -31.84
CA GLN A 83 8.14 2.93 -30.90
C GLN A 83 8.69 3.37 -29.53
N ALA A 84 9.79 4.12 -29.55
CA ALA A 84 10.41 4.63 -28.34
C ALA A 84 9.45 5.57 -27.57
N ARG A 85 8.72 6.42 -28.29
CA ARG A 85 7.74 7.33 -27.69
C ARG A 85 6.57 6.58 -27.06
N LEU A 86 5.94 5.66 -27.78
CA LEU A 86 4.81 4.87 -27.29
C LEU A 86 5.17 4.05 -26.04
N LYS A 87 6.36 3.45 -26.04
CA LYS A 87 6.86 2.73 -24.86
C LYS A 87 7.01 3.66 -23.66
N ASN A 88 7.59 4.84 -23.85
CA ASN A 88 7.76 5.83 -22.79
C ASN A 88 6.41 6.34 -22.26
N ASP A 89 5.47 6.69 -23.16
CA ASP A 89 4.13 7.17 -22.79
C ASP A 89 3.37 6.11 -21.97
N PHE A 90 3.48 4.84 -22.36
CA PHE A 90 2.86 3.73 -21.63
C PHE A 90 3.51 3.47 -20.27
N GLU A 91 4.84 3.53 -20.16
CA GLU A 91 5.55 3.42 -18.88
C GLU A 91 5.15 4.55 -17.91
N ILE A 92 5.02 5.78 -18.42
CA ILE A 92 4.53 6.94 -17.64
C ILE A 92 3.12 6.67 -17.12
N GLU A 93 2.23 6.17 -17.97
CA GLU A 93 0.84 5.87 -17.59
C GLU A 93 0.78 4.82 -16.49
N ILE A 94 1.57 3.74 -16.62
CA ILE A 94 1.66 2.71 -15.60
C ILE A 94 2.15 3.31 -14.28
N ILE A 95 3.25 4.07 -14.30
CA ILE A 95 3.79 4.72 -13.08
C ILE A 95 2.73 5.59 -12.41
N ARG A 96 1.97 6.36 -13.20
CA ARG A 96 0.89 7.21 -12.72
C ARG A 96 -0.21 6.41 -12.04
N LEU A 97 -0.64 5.29 -12.62
CA LEU A 97 -1.64 4.40 -12.03
C LEU A 97 -1.17 3.82 -10.70
N PHE A 98 0.04 3.25 -10.65
CA PHE A 98 0.61 2.71 -9.40
C PHE A 98 0.72 3.78 -8.32
N THR A 99 1.16 4.99 -8.70
CA THR A 99 1.28 6.14 -7.80
C THR A 99 -0.08 6.53 -7.22
N ASN A 100 -1.11 6.64 -8.07
CA ASN A 100 -2.46 6.99 -7.64
C ASN A 100 -3.04 5.90 -6.72
N SER A 101 -2.83 4.63 -7.04
CA SER A 101 -3.23 3.51 -6.17
C SER A 101 -2.59 3.60 -4.79
N PHE A 102 -1.26 3.81 -4.73
CA PHE A 102 -0.55 3.98 -3.47
C PHE A 102 -1.10 5.15 -2.64
N ILE A 103 -1.35 6.31 -3.27
CA ILE A 103 -1.92 7.49 -2.61
C ILE A 103 -3.33 7.19 -2.07
N ASN A 104 -4.17 6.53 -2.86
CA ASN A 104 -5.52 6.17 -2.49
C ASN A 104 -5.55 5.20 -1.32
N ILE A 105 -4.69 4.17 -1.33
CA ILE A 105 -4.56 3.22 -0.23
C ILE A 105 -4.18 3.94 1.05
N MET A 106 -3.11 4.75 1.04
CA MET A 106 -2.68 5.51 2.23
C MET A 106 -3.80 6.42 2.77
N SER A 107 -4.58 7.03 1.89
CA SER A 107 -5.70 7.90 2.28
C SER A 107 -6.86 7.11 2.90
N ALA A 108 -7.17 5.94 2.33
CA ALA A 108 -8.20 5.05 2.87
C ALA A 108 -7.80 4.55 4.27
N LEU A 109 -6.54 4.15 4.45
CA LEU A 109 -6.05 3.70 5.76
C LEU A 109 -6.10 4.82 6.80
N GLU A 110 -5.74 6.05 6.44
CA GLU A 110 -5.90 7.21 7.32
C GLU A 110 -7.36 7.37 7.77
N TYR A 111 -8.31 7.27 6.84
CA TYR A 111 -9.73 7.35 7.15
C TYR A 111 -10.18 6.22 8.09
N CYS A 112 -9.82 4.97 7.78
CA CYS A 112 -10.18 3.82 8.61
C CYS A 112 -9.61 3.92 10.02
N LEU A 113 -8.34 4.33 10.15
CA LEU A 113 -7.70 4.49 11.46
C LEU A 113 -8.35 5.60 12.27
N LYS A 114 -8.71 6.73 11.66
CA LYS A 114 -9.48 7.78 12.34
C LYS A 114 -10.76 7.23 12.94
N ASP A 115 -11.53 6.51 12.14
CA ASP A 115 -12.84 6.02 12.59
C ASP A 115 -12.70 4.99 13.72
N ILE A 116 -11.79 4.03 13.57
CA ILE A 116 -11.54 3.00 14.60
C ILE A 116 -11.04 3.64 15.90
N LEU A 117 -10.02 4.48 15.83
CA LEU A 117 -9.38 5.02 17.03
C LEU A 117 -10.29 6.00 17.78
N THR A 118 -11.04 6.84 17.06
CA THR A 118 -11.97 7.80 17.69
C THR A 118 -13.17 7.12 18.34
N LYS A 119 -13.67 6.00 17.77
CA LYS A 119 -14.85 5.31 18.30
C LYS A 119 -14.53 4.26 19.36
N LYS A 120 -13.38 3.60 19.26
CA LYS A 120 -13.12 2.37 20.02
C LYS A 120 -11.99 2.50 21.02
N LEU A 121 -11.11 3.49 20.91
CA LEU A 121 -9.95 3.60 21.79
C LEU A 121 -9.98 4.92 22.58
N PRO A 122 -10.70 4.99 23.73
CA PRO A 122 -10.90 6.24 24.47
C PRO A 122 -9.61 7.00 24.78
N VAL A 123 -8.55 6.27 25.13
CA VAL A 123 -7.23 6.85 25.44
C VAL A 123 -6.67 7.68 24.28
N ILE A 124 -6.94 7.27 23.04
CA ILE A 124 -6.48 7.96 21.82
C ILE A 124 -7.54 8.92 21.28
N ALA A 125 -8.83 8.63 21.47
CA ALA A 125 -9.94 9.40 20.91
C ALA A 125 -9.96 10.88 21.30
N GLU A 126 -9.40 11.24 22.46
CA GLU A 126 -9.29 12.65 22.88
C GLU A 126 -8.19 13.43 22.14
N ARG A 127 -7.23 12.71 21.53
CA ARG A 127 -6.03 13.28 20.90
C ARG A 127 -6.03 13.15 19.39
N ILE A 128 -6.96 12.38 18.85
CA ILE A 128 -7.19 12.19 17.43
C ILE A 128 -8.63 12.61 17.11
N ASP A 129 -8.78 13.36 16.04
CA ASP A 129 -10.07 13.74 15.49
C ASP A 129 -10.16 13.39 14.00
N ARG A 130 -11.30 13.73 13.37
CA ARG A 130 -11.50 13.50 11.92
C ARG A 130 -10.49 14.25 11.02
N TYR A 131 -9.85 15.30 11.53
CA TYR A 131 -8.92 16.16 10.80
C TYR A 131 -7.46 15.78 10.99
N SER A 132 -7.17 14.91 11.96
CA SER A 132 -5.83 14.46 12.30
C SER A 132 -5.15 13.83 11.09
N THR A 133 -3.87 14.09 10.87
CA THR A 133 -3.15 13.49 9.74
C THR A 133 -2.70 12.07 10.07
N LEU A 134 -2.45 11.22 9.07
CA LEU A 134 -1.86 9.90 9.29
C LEU A 134 -0.55 9.97 10.10
N ARG A 135 0.22 11.06 9.95
CA ARG A 135 1.41 11.31 10.76
C ARG A 135 1.08 11.44 12.25
N ASN A 136 0.02 12.17 12.59
CA ASN A 136 -0.42 12.33 13.98
C ASN A 136 -0.92 10.99 14.54
N ILE A 137 -1.70 10.26 13.73
CA ILE A 137 -2.21 8.93 14.11
C ILE A 137 -1.06 7.99 14.46
N VAL A 138 -0.05 7.87 13.59
CA VAL A 138 1.13 7.01 13.82
C VAL A 138 1.87 7.40 15.10
N LYS A 139 2.03 8.70 15.35
CA LYS A 139 2.68 9.21 16.57
C LYS A 139 1.93 8.82 17.84
N GLU A 140 0.60 8.92 17.83
CA GLU A 140 -0.21 8.54 18.99
C GLU A 140 -0.23 7.02 19.20
N LEU A 141 -0.25 6.23 18.12
CA LEU A 141 -0.14 4.76 18.20
C LEU A 141 1.20 4.32 18.79
N GLU A 142 2.28 5.00 18.44
CA GLU A 142 3.61 4.77 19.01
C GLU A 142 3.67 5.14 20.49
N LYS A 143 3.11 6.30 20.85
CA LYS A 143 3.05 6.77 22.25
C LYS A 143 2.32 5.78 23.17
N GLU A 144 1.27 5.15 22.65
CA GLU A 144 0.51 4.10 23.34
C GLU A 144 1.12 2.69 23.20
N ASN A 145 2.33 2.57 22.66
CA ASN A 145 3.06 1.32 22.43
C ASN A 145 2.29 0.28 21.58
N ILE A 146 1.34 0.73 20.75
CA ILE A 146 0.59 -0.14 19.82
C ILE A 146 1.50 -0.52 18.64
N ILE A 147 2.35 0.41 18.22
CA ILE A 147 3.42 0.16 17.25
C ILE A 147 4.78 0.47 17.87
N SER A 148 5.83 -0.20 17.38
CA SER A 148 7.21 0.07 17.80
C SER A 148 7.72 1.37 17.17
N GLN A 149 8.75 1.95 17.79
CA GLN A 149 9.50 3.07 17.22
C GLN A 149 10.01 2.80 15.80
N GLU A 150 10.44 1.56 15.53
CA GLU A 150 10.89 1.13 14.20
C GLU A 150 9.74 1.19 13.19
N SER A 151 8.58 0.62 13.54
CA SER A 151 7.39 0.66 12.68
C SER A 151 6.93 2.09 12.43
N SER A 152 6.89 2.92 13.47
CA SER A 152 6.59 4.36 13.37
C SER A 152 7.52 5.08 12.38
N ASN A 153 8.83 4.82 12.47
CA ASN A 153 9.81 5.39 11.55
C ASN A 153 9.55 4.98 10.08
N LEU A 154 9.21 3.71 9.83
CA LEU A 154 8.88 3.23 8.48
C LEU A 154 7.60 3.87 7.93
N TRP A 155 6.56 4.02 8.77
CA TRP A 155 5.35 4.77 8.43
C TRP A 155 5.66 6.22 8.08
N HIS A 156 6.53 6.90 8.82
CA HIS A 156 6.96 8.25 8.50
C HIS A 156 7.65 8.34 7.13
N GLY A 157 8.46 7.35 6.77
CA GLY A 157 9.05 7.25 5.44
C GLY A 157 8.00 7.18 4.33
N LEU A 158 6.97 6.35 4.50
CA LEU A 158 5.88 6.20 3.52
C LEU A 158 4.98 7.43 3.42
N ILE A 159 4.66 8.06 4.55
CA ILE A 159 3.88 9.31 4.57
C ILE A 159 4.63 10.40 3.81
N PHE A 160 5.94 10.50 4.04
CA PHE A 160 6.77 11.44 3.31
C PHE A 160 6.79 11.12 1.82
N PHE A 161 6.99 9.85 1.44
CA PHE A 161 6.95 9.41 0.05
C PHE A 161 5.60 9.72 -0.62
N ARG A 162 4.46 9.44 0.04
CA ARG A 162 3.12 9.80 -0.43
C ARG A 162 2.99 11.30 -0.69
N ASN A 163 3.36 12.13 0.29
CA ASN A 163 3.28 13.57 0.15
C ASN A 163 4.14 14.05 -1.02
N ALA A 164 5.31 13.41 -1.23
CA ALA A 164 6.16 13.72 -2.35
C ALA A 164 5.53 13.46 -3.71
N LEU A 165 4.84 12.32 -3.84
CA LEU A 165 4.12 11.95 -5.06
C LEU A 165 2.89 12.85 -5.30
N VAL A 166 2.15 13.21 -4.25
CA VAL A 166 0.95 14.08 -4.37
C VAL A 166 1.32 15.47 -4.87
N HIS A 167 2.41 16.06 -4.36
CA HIS A 167 2.79 17.43 -4.71
C HIS A 167 3.72 17.50 -5.94
N ASN A 168 4.02 16.37 -6.57
CA ASN A 168 4.78 16.18 -7.82
C ASN A 168 6.14 16.91 -7.94
N ASN A 169 6.64 17.49 -6.85
CA ASN A 169 7.83 18.34 -6.81
C ASN A 169 8.43 18.44 -5.39
N THR A 170 8.15 17.46 -4.52
CA THR A 170 8.72 17.53 -3.16
C THR A 170 10.19 17.15 -3.22
N TYR A 171 11.02 18.10 -2.83
CA TYR A 171 12.43 17.90 -2.56
C TYR A 171 12.59 17.40 -1.12
N ALA A 172 13.52 16.48 -0.90
CA ALA A 172 13.85 16.13 0.47
C ALA A 172 14.59 17.30 1.13
N ILE A 173 14.07 17.75 2.27
CA ILE A 173 14.72 18.81 3.07
C ILE A 173 15.99 18.27 3.75
N ARG A 174 16.05 16.95 3.99
CA ARG A 174 17.18 16.28 4.62
C ARG A 174 17.38 14.90 4.03
N THR A 175 18.63 14.43 4.07
CA THR A 175 18.95 13.05 3.71
C THR A 175 18.49 12.10 4.82
N ASN A 176 17.52 11.25 4.49
CA ASN A 176 16.97 10.23 5.40
C ASN A 176 16.93 8.87 4.70
N THR A 177 17.09 7.80 5.47
CA THR A 177 17.03 6.44 4.93
C THR A 177 16.08 5.60 5.76
N TYR A 178 15.11 4.97 5.10
CA TYR A 178 14.16 4.03 5.72
C TYR A 178 14.37 2.65 5.11
N LYS A 179 14.73 1.68 5.94
CA LYS A 179 15.04 0.31 5.52
C LYS A 179 13.84 -0.59 5.80
N PHE A 180 13.04 -0.87 4.80
CA PHE A 180 11.88 -1.76 4.92
C PHE A 180 12.27 -3.25 4.88
N SER A 181 13.39 -3.54 4.23
CA SER A 181 14.04 -4.85 4.22
C SER A 181 15.49 -4.71 3.78
N GLU A 182 16.26 -5.80 3.79
CA GLU A 182 17.60 -5.84 3.19
C GLU A 182 17.62 -5.41 1.71
N LYS A 183 16.51 -5.61 0.99
CA LYS A 183 16.42 -5.36 -0.46
C LYS A 183 15.67 -4.08 -0.83
N VAL A 184 14.94 -3.47 0.11
CA VAL A 184 14.12 -2.29 -0.16
C VAL A 184 14.41 -1.19 0.83
N ILE A 185 15.00 -0.14 0.28
CA ILE A 185 15.44 1.05 1.01
C ILE A 185 14.81 2.27 0.34
N LEU A 186 14.09 3.07 1.12
CA LEU A 186 13.69 4.41 0.71
C LEU A 186 14.79 5.38 1.15
N LYS A 187 15.58 5.85 0.19
CA LYS A 187 16.60 6.87 0.42
C LYS A 187 16.07 8.22 -0.07
N LEU A 188 15.81 9.11 0.86
CA LEU A 188 15.55 10.52 0.59
C LEU A 188 16.90 11.22 0.57
N VAL A 189 17.22 11.91 -0.52
CA VAL A 189 18.48 12.65 -0.67
C VAL A 189 18.14 14.12 -0.73
N GLU A 190 18.77 14.89 0.14
CA GLU A 190 18.59 16.34 0.22
C GLU A 190 18.72 17.01 -1.15
N ASP A 191 17.83 17.97 -1.42
CA ASP A 191 17.73 18.72 -2.68
C ASP A 191 17.55 17.88 -3.94
N LYS A 192 17.20 16.59 -3.80
CA LYS A 192 16.83 15.74 -4.94
C LYS A 192 15.33 15.54 -5.02
N PRO A 193 14.77 15.57 -6.25
CA PRO A 193 13.38 15.21 -6.46
C PRO A 193 13.20 13.71 -6.18
N ILE A 194 12.10 13.40 -5.51
CA ILE A 194 11.73 12.01 -5.23
C ILE A 194 10.99 11.48 -6.44
N LYS A 195 11.49 10.39 -7.02
CA LYS A 195 10.87 9.71 -8.15
C LYS A 195 10.30 8.37 -7.69
N SER A 196 9.07 8.07 -8.08
CA SER A 196 8.50 6.72 -7.92
C SER A 196 9.07 5.77 -8.96
N HIS A 197 9.41 4.57 -8.52
CA HIS A 197 9.64 3.43 -9.41
C HIS A 197 8.52 2.40 -9.24
N ILE A 198 8.09 1.75 -10.33
CA ILE A 198 6.98 0.78 -10.31
C ILE A 198 7.22 -0.31 -9.25
N LYS A 199 8.38 -0.96 -9.30
CA LYS A 199 8.76 -2.04 -8.37
C LYS A 199 8.73 -1.59 -6.91
N GLN A 200 9.20 -0.37 -6.65
CA GLN A 200 9.21 0.21 -5.32
C GLN A 200 7.78 0.49 -4.82
N THR A 201 6.93 1.02 -5.69
CA THR A 201 5.53 1.35 -5.37
C THR A 201 4.72 0.08 -5.07
N ILE A 202 4.91 -0.98 -5.87
CA ILE A 202 4.32 -2.31 -5.61
C ILE A 202 4.70 -2.79 -4.22
N PHE A 203 6.00 -2.79 -3.91
CA PHE A 203 6.48 -3.24 -2.61
C PHE A 203 5.89 -2.43 -1.46
N PHE A 204 5.79 -1.10 -1.60
CA PHE A 204 5.19 -0.27 -0.55
C PHE A 204 3.70 -0.56 -0.37
N ILE A 205 2.95 -0.81 -1.44
CA ILE A 205 1.53 -1.22 -1.36
C ILE A 205 1.39 -2.54 -0.59
N GLU A 206 2.22 -3.54 -0.91
CA GLU A 206 2.23 -4.84 -0.24
C GLU A 206 2.59 -4.68 1.24
N TRP A 207 3.65 -3.93 1.55
CA TRP A 207 4.10 -3.68 2.91
C TRP A 207 3.03 -2.98 3.75
N ILE A 208 2.44 -1.89 3.23
CA ILE A 208 1.39 -1.13 3.92
C ILE A 208 0.17 -1.99 4.21
N THR A 209 -0.22 -2.83 3.26
CA THR A 209 -1.36 -3.73 3.44
C THR A 209 -1.13 -4.69 4.59
N ASN A 210 0.05 -5.29 4.66
CA ASN A 210 0.42 -6.21 5.74
C ASN A 210 0.54 -5.49 7.09
N GLU A 211 1.16 -4.32 7.13
CA GLU A 211 1.29 -3.57 8.38
C GLU A 211 -0.03 -3.01 8.89
N TYR A 212 -0.91 -2.56 8.00
CA TYR A 212 -2.24 -2.16 8.40
C TYR A 212 -3.03 -3.32 9.00
N TYR A 213 -2.94 -4.51 8.40
CA TYR A 213 -3.53 -5.72 8.96
C TYR A 213 -3.01 -6.01 10.39
N ASN A 214 -1.69 -5.98 10.56
CA ASN A 214 -1.06 -6.20 11.87
C ASN A 214 -1.51 -5.16 12.90
N LEU A 215 -1.56 -3.88 12.49
CA LEU A 215 -2.01 -2.78 13.34
C LEU A 215 -3.46 -2.95 13.78
N VAL A 216 -4.37 -3.21 12.85
CA VAL A 216 -5.79 -3.42 13.14
C VAL A 216 -5.97 -4.61 14.07
N ARG A 217 -5.22 -5.72 13.87
CA ARG A 217 -5.25 -6.87 14.78
C ARG A 217 -4.80 -6.50 16.19
N LYS A 218 -3.72 -5.71 16.33
CA LYS A 218 -3.25 -5.25 17.65
C LYS A 218 -4.28 -4.36 18.34
N ILE A 219 -4.87 -3.41 17.61
CA ILE A 219 -5.94 -2.56 18.14
C ILE A 219 -7.09 -3.45 18.61
N PHE A 220 -7.52 -4.42 17.80
CA PHE A 220 -8.59 -5.33 18.16
C PHE A 220 -8.27 -6.13 19.44
N ASN A 221 -7.06 -6.68 19.56
CA ASN A 221 -6.64 -7.41 20.77
C ASN A 221 -6.68 -6.54 22.03
N ILE A 222 -6.46 -5.23 21.92
CA ILE A 222 -6.60 -4.28 23.03
C ILE A 222 -8.06 -4.06 23.40
N LEU A 223 -8.98 -4.08 22.42
CA LEU A 223 -10.41 -3.85 22.66
C LEU A 223 -11.11 -5.02 23.36
N ILE A 224 -10.61 -6.24 23.17
CA ILE A 224 -11.21 -7.46 23.75
C ILE A 224 -10.58 -7.88 25.08
N ALA A 225 -9.45 -7.27 25.46
CA ALA A 225 -8.72 -7.57 26.70
C ALA A 225 -9.31 -6.79 27.88
#